data_AF-A0A1D1VGG1-F1
#
_entry.id   AF-A0A1D1VGG1-F1
#
_cell.length_a   1.000
_cell.length_b   1.000
_cell.length_c   1.000
_cell.angle_alpha   90.00
_cell.angle_beta   90.00
_cell.angle_gamma   90.00
#
_symmetry.space_group_name_H-M   'P 1'
#
loop_
_entity.id
_entity.type
_entity.pdbx_description
1 polymer ?
#
loop_
_entity_poly.entity_id
_entity_poly.type
_entity_poly.pdbx_seq_one_letter_code
_entity_poly.pdbx_strand_id
1 'polypeptide(L)'
;MFKADGLYVTASTSGKMTRKLYLEWSEKVLFPHMEERCIFLADSWKTFTDQDSVIELKPEELEYEMLTIPPKVTGQIQPLDVLCFRMYKGCFKKISDFVFLHNLPV
;
A
#
# COMPACT_ATOMS: atom_id res chain seq x y z
N MET A 1 -7.53 -13.98 -18.56
CA MET A 1 -7.26 -13.12 -17.39
C MET A 1 -6.95 -11.73 -17.92
N PHE A 2 -7.67 -10.70 -17.48
CA PHE A 2 -7.40 -9.33 -17.91
C PHE A 2 -6.01 -8.90 -17.40
N LYS A 3 -5.20 -8.30 -18.27
CA LYS A 3 -3.87 -7.77 -17.94
C LYS A 3 -3.87 -6.28 -18.29
N ALA A 4 -3.92 -5.43 -17.28
CA ALA A 4 -3.79 -3.99 -17.46
C ALA A 4 -2.32 -3.60 -17.59
N ASP A 5 -2.05 -2.57 -18.39
CA ASP A 5 -0.75 -1.92 -18.42
C ASP A 5 -0.48 -1.24 -17.07
N GLY A 6 0.76 -1.31 -16.59
CA GLY A 6 1.16 -0.76 -15.29
C GLY A 6 0.75 -1.58 -14.06
N LEU A 7 0.19 -2.79 -14.24
CA LEU A 7 -0.12 -3.70 -13.13
C LEU A 7 0.98 -4.75 -12.92
N TYR A 8 1.63 -4.70 -11.76
CA TYR A 8 2.55 -5.74 -11.30
C TYR A 8 1.80 -6.76 -10.43
N VAL A 9 1.71 -8.02 -10.89
CA VAL A 9 0.95 -9.08 -10.19
C VAL A 9 1.92 -10.08 -9.57
N THR A 10 1.80 -10.26 -8.25
CA THR A 10 2.55 -11.24 -7.46
C THR A 10 1.68 -11.73 -6.30
N ALA A 11 2.05 -12.82 -5.64
CA ALA A 11 1.26 -13.39 -4.54
C ALA A 11 2.15 -14.11 -3.52
N SER A 12 1.76 -14.05 -2.24
CA SER A 12 2.26 -14.96 -1.21
C SER A 12 1.29 -16.11 -0.99
N THR A 13 1.77 -17.19 -0.38
CA THR A 13 0.94 -18.33 0.01
C THR A 13 -0.19 -17.95 0.98
N SER A 14 0.01 -16.92 1.81
CA SER A 14 -0.96 -16.48 2.83
C SER A 14 -1.83 -15.29 2.41
N GLY A 15 -1.58 -14.72 1.23
CA GLY A 15 -2.17 -13.45 0.79
C GLY A 15 -1.65 -12.22 1.55
N LYS A 16 -0.73 -12.38 2.52
CA LYS A 16 -0.10 -11.26 3.26
C LYS A 16 1.20 -10.85 2.60
N MET A 17 1.52 -9.56 2.66
CA MET A 17 2.81 -9.06 2.20
C MET A 17 3.94 -9.59 3.10
N THR A 18 4.98 -10.13 2.47
CA THR A 18 6.19 -10.63 3.12
C THR A 18 7.34 -9.66 2.87
N ARG A 19 8.44 -9.81 3.63
CA ARG A 19 9.69 -9.07 3.37
C ARG A 19 10.13 -9.16 1.91
N LYS A 20 10.16 -10.38 1.34
CA LYS A 20 10.54 -10.60 -0.06
C LYS A 20 9.65 -9.81 -1.02
N LEU A 21 8.33 -9.86 -0.81
CA LEU A 21 7.38 -9.13 -1.66
C LEU A 21 7.51 -7.62 -1.51
N TYR A 22 7.83 -7.12 -0.32
CA TYR A 22 8.08 -5.70 -0.09
C TYR A 22 9.32 -5.21 -0.84
N LEU A 23 10.41 -5.98 -0.82
CA LEU A 23 11.63 -5.66 -1.58
C LEU A 23 11.37 -5.71 -3.09
N GLU A 24 10.69 -6.75 -3.56
CA GLU A 24 10.28 -6.89 -4.97
C GLU A 24 9.37 -5.73 -5.41
N TRP A 25 8.41 -5.33 -4.57
CA TRP A 25 7.57 -4.16 -4.84
C TRP A 25 8.38 -2.87 -4.85
N SER A 26 9.35 -2.71 -3.94
CA SER A 26 10.19 -1.51 -3.89
C SER A 26 10.99 -1.34 -5.19
N GLU A 27 11.62 -2.43 -5.65
CA GLU A 27 12.43 -2.44 -6.87
C GLU A 27 11.59 -2.31 -8.15
N LYS A 28 10.48 -3.05 -8.26
CA LYS A 28 9.71 -3.16 -9.50
C LYS A 28 8.58 -2.14 -9.64
N VAL A 29 8.14 -1.52 -8.54
CA VAL A 29 6.96 -0.66 -8.51
C VAL A 29 7.23 0.69 -7.84
N LEU A 30 7.92 0.74 -6.69
CA LEU A 30 8.14 2.02 -6.02
C LEU A 30 9.15 2.87 -6.77
N PHE A 31 10.42 2.44 -6.82
CA PHE A 31 11.52 3.25 -7.32
C PHE A 31 11.43 3.64 -8.81
N PRO A 32 10.91 2.80 -9.73
CA PRO A 32 10.76 3.20 -11.13
C PRO A 32 9.81 4.38 -11.35
N HIS A 33 8.98 4.71 -10.35
CA HIS A 33 7.98 5.76 -10.41
C HIS A 33 8.33 6.98 -9.55
N MET A 34 9.51 7.00 -8.92
CA MET A 34 9.96 8.13 -8.11
C MET A 34 10.90 9.04 -8.88
N GLU A 35 10.82 10.33 -8.58
CA GLU A 35 11.73 11.37 -9.07
C GLU A 35 12.81 11.65 -8.02
N GLU A 36 13.71 12.61 -8.27
CA GLU A 36 14.91 12.94 -7.46
C GLU A 36 14.75 12.82 -5.93
N ARG A 37 13.58 13.19 -5.38
CA ARG A 37 13.28 13.07 -3.95
C ARG A 37 11.98 12.30 -3.70
N CYS A 38 12.05 11.29 -2.85
CA CYS A 38 10.93 10.46 -2.44
C CYS A 38 10.82 10.38 -0.91
N ILE A 39 9.64 10.71 -0.39
CA ILE A 39 9.26 10.40 0.99
C ILE A 39 8.20 9.30 0.95
N PHE A 40 8.52 8.14 1.50
CA PHE A 40 7.56 7.05 1.67
C PHE A 40 6.98 7.07 3.09
N LEU A 41 5.70 7.41 3.22
CA LEU A 41 4.99 7.44 4.49
C LEU A 41 4.15 6.16 4.65
N ALA A 42 4.49 5.31 5.62
CA ALA A 42 3.81 4.04 5.85
C ALA A 42 3.42 3.85 7.33
N ASP A 43 2.50 2.90 7.58
CA ASP A 43 2.11 2.52 8.94
C ASP A 43 3.22 1.75 9.66
N SER A 44 3.08 1.59 10.97
CA SER A 44 4.07 0.92 11.82
C SER A 44 4.05 -0.62 11.68
N TRP A 45 3.88 -1.15 10.46
CA TRP A 45 3.82 -2.57 10.21
C TRP A 45 5.22 -3.18 10.12
N LYS A 46 5.42 -4.36 10.72
CA LYS A 46 6.76 -4.98 10.88
C LYS A 46 7.48 -5.21 9.54
N THR A 47 6.75 -5.45 8.46
CA THR A 47 7.37 -5.66 7.14
C THR A 47 8.12 -4.42 6.64
N PHE A 48 7.71 -3.22 7.07
CA PHE A 48 8.35 -1.96 6.68
C PHE A 48 9.57 -1.60 7.53
N THR A 49 9.94 -2.38 8.56
CA THR A 49 11.08 -2.00 9.41
C THR A 49 12.44 -2.26 8.76
N ASP A 50 12.48 -3.04 7.68
CA ASP A 50 13.72 -3.41 6.99
C ASP A 50 14.13 -2.34 5.96
N GLN A 51 14.54 -1.17 6.46
CA GLN A 51 14.95 -0.05 5.62
C GLN A 51 16.32 -0.26 4.98
N ASP A 52 17.24 -0.93 5.67
CA ASP A 52 18.59 -1.19 5.16
C ASP A 52 18.54 -1.91 3.80
N SER A 53 17.72 -2.97 3.72
CA SER A 53 17.55 -3.74 2.48
C SER A 53 16.84 -2.97 1.37
N VAL A 54 16.00 -1.98 1.71
CA VAL A 54 15.33 -1.12 0.73
C VAL A 54 16.31 -0.08 0.18
N ILE A 55 17.19 0.46 1.04
CA ILE A 55 18.23 1.40 0.65
C ILE A 55 19.23 0.74 -0.31
N GLU A 56 19.56 -0.54 -0.12
CA GLU A 56 20.40 -1.30 -1.06
C GLU A 56 19.78 -1.44 -2.46
N LEU A 57 18.46 -1.39 -2.59
CA LEU A 57 17.73 -1.49 -3.85
C LEU A 57 17.46 -0.13 -4.51
N LYS A 58 17.71 0.95 -3.79
CA LYS A 58 17.45 2.33 -4.23
C LYS A 58 18.45 2.71 -5.33
N PRO A 59 17.99 3.29 -6.46
CA PRO A 59 18.88 3.91 -7.45
C PRO A 59 19.78 4.97 -6.79
N GLU A 60 21.03 5.11 -7.25
CA GLU A 60 22.00 6.01 -6.61
C GLU A 60 21.53 7.46 -6.64
N GLU A 61 20.89 7.87 -7.73
CA GLU A 61 20.42 9.23 -8.02
C GLU A 61 19.17 9.63 -7.21
N LEU A 62 18.52 8.68 -6.55
CA LEU A 62 17.30 8.92 -5.80
C LEU A 62 17.59 9.27 -4.33
N GLU A 63 17.11 10.41 -3.83
CA GLU A 63 17.05 10.68 -2.40
C GLU A 63 15.77 10.07 -1.83
N TYR A 64 15.90 9.04 -0.98
CA TYR A 64 14.76 8.32 -0.39
C TYR A 64 14.78 8.45 1.13
N GLU A 65 13.63 8.78 1.70
CA GLU A 65 13.38 8.73 3.13
C GLU A 65 12.08 7.97 3.40
N MET A 66 12.10 7.10 4.42
CA MET A 66 10.86 6.52 4.96
C MET A 66 10.47 7.16 6.28
N LEU A 67 9.23 7.63 6.34
CA LEU A 67 8.59 8.07 7.58
C LEU A 67 7.60 7.01 8.05
N THR A 68 7.66 6.70 9.35
CA THR A 68 6.76 5.73 9.98
C THR A 68 5.69 6.46 10.79
N ILE A 69 4.43 6.21 10.44
CA ILE A 69 3.27 6.66 11.23
C ILE A 69 3.28 5.92 12.56
N PRO A 70 3.14 6.61 13.71
CA PRO A 70 3.12 5.95 15.01
C PRO A 70 2.01 4.89 15.10
N PRO A 71 2.22 3.82 15.88
CA PRO A 71 1.18 2.82 16.10
C PRO A 71 -0.10 3.44 16.65
N LYS A 72 -1.25 2.87 16.26
CA LYS A 72 -2.60 3.22 16.75
C LYS A 72 -3.14 4.59 16.29
N VAL A 73 -2.40 5.36 15.49
CA VAL A 73 -2.88 6.64 14.93
C VAL A 73 -3.11 6.60 13.42
N THR A 74 -2.92 5.46 12.75
CA THR A 74 -3.12 5.30 11.30
C THR A 74 -4.46 5.86 10.81
N GLY A 75 -5.58 5.45 11.43
CA GLY A 75 -6.91 5.94 11.04
C GLY A 75 -7.17 7.44 11.32
N GLN A 76 -6.26 8.11 12.02
CA GLN A 76 -6.36 9.54 12.35
C GLN A 76 -5.48 10.39 11.45
N ILE A 77 -4.28 9.91 11.08
CA ILE A 77 -3.28 10.74 10.39
C ILE A 77 -2.77 10.17 9.05
N GLN A 78 -3.04 8.90 8.72
CA GLN A 78 -2.64 8.37 7.42
C GLN A 78 -3.53 8.98 6.32
N PRO A 79 -2.97 9.73 5.35
CA PRO A 79 -3.79 10.45 4.37
C PRO A 79 -4.73 9.54 3.57
N LEU A 80 -4.26 8.36 3.17
CA LEU A 80 -5.06 7.39 2.42
C LEU A 80 -6.26 6.89 3.23
N ASP A 81 -6.09 6.58 4.52
CA ASP A 81 -7.16 6.09 5.39
C ASP A 81 -8.16 7.19 5.77
N VAL A 82 -7.69 8.41 5.97
CA VAL A 82 -8.52 9.56 6.36
C VAL A 82 -9.34 10.09 5.18
N LEU A 83 -8.79 10.04 3.96
CA LEU A 83 -9.39 10.61 2.76
C LEU A 83 -9.90 9.50 1.82
N CYS A 84 -9.03 9.01 0.93
CA CYS A 84 -9.41 8.16 -0.20
C CYS A 84 -10.16 6.89 0.21
N PHE A 85 -9.59 6.12 1.14
CA PHE A 85 -10.19 4.87 1.58
C PHE A 85 -11.45 5.09 2.41
N ARG A 86 -11.57 6.20 3.14
CA ARG A 86 -12.80 6.53 3.87
C ARG A 86 -13.97 6.73 2.90
N MET A 87 -13.75 7.48 1.82
CA MET A 87 -14.76 7.70 0.78
C MET A 87 -15.15 6.38 0.10
N TYR A 88 -14.16 5.58 -0.28
CA TYR A 88 -14.39 4.26 -0.88
C TYR A 88 -15.17 3.33 0.06
N LYS A 89 -14.74 3.18 1.32
CA LYS A 89 -15.43 2.37 2.35
C LYS A 89 -16.86 2.84 2.56
N GLY A 90 -17.11 4.15 2.55
CA GLY A 90 -18.45 4.72 2.66
C GLY A 90 -19.36 4.36 1.48
N CYS A 91 -18.85 4.42 0.25
CA CYS A 91 -19.58 3.99 -0.94
C CYS A 91 -19.88 2.49 -0.90
N PHE A 92 -18.85 1.68 -0.66
CA PHE A 92 -18.98 0.23 -0.54
C PHE A 92 -20.00 -0.16 0.53
N LYS A 93 -19.96 0.50 1.70
CA LYS A 93 -20.94 0.27 2.77
C LYS A 93 -22.37 0.55 2.32
N LYS A 94 -22.65 1.64 1.60
CA LYS A 94 -24.00 1.93 1.10
C LYS A 94 -24.53 0.83 0.17
N ILE A 95 -23.67 0.35 -0.74
CA ILE A 95 -24.03 -0.74 -1.66
C ILE A 95 -24.28 -2.02 -0.87
N SER A 96 -23.38 -2.36 0.03
CA SER A 96 -23.46 -3.57 0.85
C SER A 96 -24.71 -3.55 1.75
N ASP A 97 -24.97 -2.44 2.44
CA ASP A 97 -26.15 -2.26 3.29
C ASP A 97 -27.45 -2.38 2.50
N PHE A 98 -27.50 -1.85 1.26
CA PHE A 98 -28.65 -1.98 0.37
C PHE A 98 -28.91 -3.44 -0.02
N VAL A 99 -27.87 -4.17 -0.42
CA VAL A 99 -27.95 -5.59 -0.76
C VAL A 99 -28.48 -6.40 0.42
N PHE A 100 -27.98 -6.14 1.63
CA PHE A 100 -28.45 -6.82 2.84
C PHE A 100 -29.89 -6.47 3.21
N LEU A 101 -30.25 -5.18 3.20
CA LEU A 101 -31.60 -4.73 3.57
C LEU A 101 -32.68 -5.30 2.66
N HIS A 102 -32.36 -5.47 1.38
CA HIS A 102 -33.28 -5.98 0.37
C HIS A 102 -33.11 -7.47 0.06
N ASN A 103 -32.22 -8.17 0.79
CA ASN A 103 -31.93 -9.60 0.60
C ASN A 103 -31.60 -9.96 -0.87
N LEU A 104 -30.77 -9.14 -1.51
CA LEU A 104 -30.35 -9.33 -2.90
C LEU A 104 -29.21 -10.37 -2.98
N PRO A 105 -29.06 -11.09 -4.10
CA PRO A 105 -27.95 -12.01 -4.30
C PRO A 105 -26.60 -11.28 -4.34
N VAL A 106 -25.58 -11.91 -3.75
CA VAL A 106 -24.17 -11.45 -3.67
C VAL A 106 -23.30 -12.23 -4.64
#